data_AF-A0A945BE88-F1
#
_entry.id   AF-A0A945BE88-F1
#
_cell.length_a   1.000
_cell.length_b   1.000
_cell.length_c   1.000
_cell.angle_alpha   90.00
_cell.angle_beta   90.00
_cell.angle_gamma   90.00
#
_symmetry.space_group_name_H-M   'P 1'
#
loop_
_entity.id
_entity.type
_entity.pdbx_description
1 polymer ?
#
loop_
_entity_poly.entity_id
_entity_poly.type
_entity_poly.pdbx_seq_one_letter_code
_entity_poly.pdbx_strand_id
1 'polypeptide(L)'
;MQIRNLNTVLWVVLLCGCAGKLDISNLELSSNVHEGCFSPTTTMDVYYYKNGFNQKYELLSPKAPWCSNDIFMESCQKVFPISKSGEIKITKIFDRSVGTSGHCWEIFAKAKSKPDVEFAIPACWLHHNPDIWVKPKYPWHQKKTDEQLRIDTEFLEGVRCSF
;
A
#
# COMPACT_ATOMS: atom_id res chain seq x y z
N MET A 1 36.34 2.28 -40.29
CA MET A 1 37.00 1.47 -39.24
C MET A 1 37.64 2.48 -38.28
N GLN A 2 37.28 2.66 -37.01
CA GLN A 2 36.49 1.90 -36.05
C GLN A 2 35.98 2.92 -35.02
N ILE A 3 34.68 2.89 -34.72
CA ILE A 3 34.06 3.64 -33.62
C ILE A 3 34.60 3.04 -32.32
N ARG A 4 35.36 3.82 -31.54
CA ARG A 4 35.82 3.42 -30.20
C ARG A 4 35.53 4.55 -29.23
N ASN A 5 35.06 4.14 -28.04
CA ASN A 5 34.70 4.95 -26.86
C ASN A 5 33.19 5.20 -26.61
N LEU A 6 32.30 4.35 -27.14
CA LEU A 6 30.88 4.34 -26.70
C LEU A 6 30.57 3.27 -25.63
N ASN A 7 31.58 2.57 -25.10
CA ASN A 7 31.37 1.39 -24.24
C ASN A 7 31.55 1.61 -22.74
N THR A 8 32.04 2.77 -22.28
CA THR A 8 32.25 2.98 -20.83
C THR A 8 31.02 3.56 -20.13
N VAL A 9 30.17 4.29 -20.86
CA VAL A 9 28.96 4.90 -20.29
C VAL A 9 27.80 3.90 -20.20
N LEU A 10 27.79 2.85 -21.03
CA LEU A 10 26.71 1.87 -21.08
C LEU A 10 26.68 0.90 -19.88
N TRP A 11 27.80 0.76 -19.15
CA TRP A 11 27.89 -0.14 -18.01
C TRP A 11 27.45 0.47 -16.67
N VAL A 12 27.36 1.80 -16.57
CA VAL A 12 26.95 2.47 -15.32
C VAL A 12 25.42 2.55 -15.18
N VAL A 13 24.67 2.32 -16.26
CA VAL A 13 23.19 2.32 -16.23
C VAL A 13 22.60 0.99 -15.73
N LEU A 14 23.41 -0.06 -15.60
CA LEU A 14 22.96 -1.43 -15.26
C LEU A 14 22.93 -1.75 -13.76
N LEU A 15 23.17 -0.78 -12.87
CA LEU A 15 23.22 -1.01 -11.41
C LEU A 15 22.28 -0.11 -10.57
N CYS A 16 21.38 0.64 -11.20
CA CYS A 16 20.20 1.15 -10.49
C CYS A 16 19.09 0.10 -10.53
N GLY A 17 19.30 -1.01 -9.81
CA GLY A 17 18.21 -1.89 -9.38
C GLY A 17 17.32 -1.12 -8.40
N CYS A 18 16.59 -0.13 -8.90
CA CYS A 18 15.55 0.53 -8.13
C CYS A 18 14.58 -0.58 -7.71
N ALA A 19 14.38 -0.75 -6.40
CA ALA A 19 13.19 -1.41 -5.87
C ALA A 19 11.99 -0.61 -6.40
N GLY A 20 11.52 -0.98 -7.60
CA GLY A 20 10.67 -0.17 -8.43
C GLY A 20 9.24 -0.20 -7.91
N LYS A 21 8.65 0.97 -7.69
CA LYS A 21 7.21 1.13 -7.55
C LYS A 21 6.67 1.53 -8.92
N LEU A 22 5.77 0.74 -9.47
CA LEU A 22 5.01 1.07 -10.67
C LEU A 22 3.65 1.60 -10.23
N ASP A 23 3.33 2.84 -10.56
CA ASP A 23 1.99 3.40 -10.33
C ASP A 23 1.00 2.73 -11.27
N ILE A 24 -0.02 2.09 -10.70
CA ILE A 24 -1.06 1.40 -11.44
C ILE A 24 -2.43 2.02 -11.23
N SER A 25 -2.53 3.17 -10.57
CA SER A 25 -3.80 3.79 -10.13
C SER A 25 -4.81 3.95 -11.27
N ASN A 26 -4.34 4.29 -12.47
CA ASN A 26 -5.18 4.55 -13.64
C ASN A 26 -5.31 3.34 -14.60
N LEU A 27 -4.91 2.13 -14.17
CA LEU A 27 -5.08 0.92 -14.99
C LEU A 27 -6.46 0.29 -14.75
N GLU A 28 -6.97 -0.45 -15.72
CA GLU A 28 -8.25 -1.17 -15.60
C GLU A 28 -8.28 -2.14 -14.41
N LEU A 29 -7.12 -2.70 -14.06
CA LEU A 29 -6.94 -3.54 -12.90
C LEU A 29 -7.38 -2.86 -11.58
N SER A 30 -7.16 -1.55 -11.43
CA SER A 30 -7.43 -0.82 -10.18
C SER A 30 -8.73 -0.04 -10.19
N SER A 31 -9.50 -0.06 -11.28
CA SER A 31 -10.63 0.85 -11.50
C SER A 31 -11.71 0.81 -10.41
N ASN A 32 -11.90 -0.34 -9.76
CA ASN A 32 -12.92 -0.51 -8.71
C ASN A 32 -12.45 -0.02 -7.33
N VAL A 33 -11.15 0.25 -7.17
CA VAL A 33 -10.54 0.62 -5.89
C VAL A 33 -10.02 2.04 -5.92
N HIS A 34 -9.36 2.45 -7.00
CA HIS A 34 -8.82 3.80 -7.14
C HIS A 34 -9.94 4.85 -7.07
N GLU A 35 -9.72 5.92 -6.30
CA GLU A 35 -10.70 6.98 -6.01
C GLU A 35 -11.98 6.48 -5.30
N GLY A 36 -12.08 5.19 -4.97
CA GLY A 36 -13.16 4.62 -4.20
C GLY A 36 -13.12 5.06 -2.73
N CYS A 37 -14.30 5.22 -2.13
CA CYS A 37 -14.44 5.57 -0.73
C CYS A 37 -14.92 4.38 0.11
N PHE A 38 -14.37 4.30 1.32
CA PHE A 38 -14.61 3.21 2.24
C PHE A 38 -14.88 3.77 3.64
N SER A 39 -15.68 3.03 4.41
CA SER A 39 -16.01 3.34 5.79
C SER A 39 -15.48 2.25 6.72
N PRO A 40 -14.77 2.60 7.81
CA PRO A 40 -14.44 1.66 8.86
C PRO A 40 -15.68 1.11 9.55
N THR A 41 -15.77 -0.22 9.66
CA THR A 41 -16.85 -0.89 10.41
C THR A 41 -16.63 -0.83 11.93
N THR A 42 -15.41 -0.48 12.35
CA THR A 42 -14.98 -0.20 13.72
C THR A 42 -14.02 0.99 13.74
N THR A 43 -13.76 1.58 14.91
CA THR A 43 -12.72 2.61 15.04
C THR A 43 -11.34 1.99 14.82
N MET A 44 -10.54 2.62 13.98
CA MET A 44 -9.19 2.17 13.65
C MET A 44 -8.19 3.32 13.79
N ASP A 45 -6.93 2.99 14.06
CA ASP A 45 -5.89 3.99 14.30
C ASP A 45 -4.86 3.99 13.17
N VAL A 46 -4.47 5.21 12.75
CA VAL A 46 -3.34 5.42 11.85
C VAL A 46 -2.10 5.69 12.68
N TYR A 47 -1.03 4.97 12.36
CA TYR A 47 0.25 5.03 13.05
C TYR A 47 1.34 5.58 12.16
N TYR A 48 2.30 6.27 12.76
CA TYR A 48 3.56 6.62 12.15
C TYR A 48 4.59 5.53 12.44
N TYR A 49 5.19 4.96 11.40
CA TYR A 49 6.21 3.92 11.53
C TYR A 49 7.58 4.47 11.13
N LYS A 50 8.53 4.43 12.06
CA LYS A 50 9.90 4.89 11.81
C LYS A 50 10.80 3.71 11.42
N ASN A 51 10.72 3.27 10.16
CA ASN A 51 11.68 2.30 9.62
C ASN A 51 12.16 2.66 8.22
N GLY A 52 13.46 2.44 7.97
CA GLY A 52 14.27 3.08 6.93
C GLY A 52 13.94 2.81 5.45
N PHE A 53 12.78 2.26 5.11
CA PHE A 53 12.46 1.78 3.74
C PHE A 53 11.16 2.33 3.13
N ASN A 54 10.81 3.59 3.40
CA ASN A 54 9.76 4.38 2.71
C ASN A 54 8.28 4.04 3.05
N GLN A 55 7.92 3.98 4.33
CA GLN A 55 6.53 4.24 4.75
C GLN A 55 6.53 5.11 6.00
N LYS A 56 5.69 6.16 6.00
CA LYS A 56 5.57 7.11 7.11
C LYS A 56 4.31 6.86 7.91
N TYR A 57 3.18 6.55 7.28
CA TYR A 57 1.91 6.34 7.96
C TYR A 57 1.17 5.09 7.47
N GLU A 58 0.63 4.30 8.39
CA GLU A 58 -0.05 3.04 8.10
C GLU A 58 -1.32 2.89 8.95
N LEU A 59 -2.39 2.41 8.32
CA LEU A 59 -3.57 1.90 9.00
C LEU A 59 -3.31 0.45 9.36
N LEU A 60 -3.30 0.13 10.65
CA LEU A 60 -3.08 -1.25 11.10
C LEU A 60 -4.41 -2.02 11.13
N SER A 61 -4.33 -3.29 10.77
CA SER A 61 -5.50 -4.17 10.93
C SER A 61 -5.76 -4.43 12.42
N PRO A 62 -7.03 -4.39 12.87
CA PRO A 62 -7.40 -4.86 14.21
C PRO A 62 -7.01 -6.31 14.50
N LYS A 63 -6.82 -7.16 13.47
CA LYS A 63 -6.36 -8.56 13.62
C LYS A 63 -4.84 -8.72 13.65
N ALA A 64 -4.08 -7.65 13.42
CA ALA A 64 -2.65 -7.79 13.28
C ALA A 64 -1.98 -8.05 14.66
N PRO A 65 -1.08 -9.07 14.75
CA PRO A 65 -0.54 -9.56 16.02
C PRO A 65 0.39 -8.57 16.74
N TRP A 66 0.81 -7.50 16.09
CA TRP A 66 1.61 -6.45 16.70
C TRP A 66 0.80 -5.40 17.47
N CYS A 67 -0.53 -5.35 17.30
CA CYS A 67 -1.39 -4.58 18.22
C CYS A 67 -1.25 -5.10 19.66
N SER A 68 -0.73 -6.32 19.82
CA SER A 68 -0.46 -7.00 21.08
C SER A 68 1.04 -7.13 21.44
N ASN A 69 1.97 -6.59 20.65
CA ASN A 69 3.41 -6.76 20.89
C ASN A 69 4.08 -5.41 21.22
N ASP A 70 4.44 -5.21 22.49
CA ASP A 70 4.93 -3.95 23.04
C ASP A 70 6.14 -3.39 22.28
N ILE A 71 7.06 -4.24 21.82
CA ILE A 71 8.28 -3.85 21.10
C ILE A 71 7.96 -3.17 19.75
N PHE A 72 6.88 -3.59 19.07
CA PHE A 72 6.46 -2.96 17.82
C PHE A 72 5.76 -1.62 18.10
N MET A 73 4.96 -1.56 19.16
CA MET A 73 4.29 -0.34 19.61
C MET A 73 5.28 0.73 20.07
N GLU A 74 6.42 0.37 20.67
CA GLU A 74 7.49 1.31 21.01
C GLU A 74 8.06 2.06 19.79
N SER A 75 7.98 1.44 18.60
CA SER A 75 8.44 2.02 17.33
C SER A 75 7.32 2.72 16.55
N CYS A 76 6.08 2.67 17.04
CA CYS A 76 4.90 3.21 16.37
C CYS A 76 4.29 4.36 17.17
N GLN A 77 4.13 5.52 16.53
CA GLN A 77 3.42 6.64 17.14
C GLN A 77 2.01 6.74 16.57
N LYS A 78 0.97 6.56 17.40
CA LYS A 78 -0.41 6.84 16.98
C LYS A 78 -0.53 8.30 16.53
N VAL A 79 -1.12 8.54 15.36
CA VAL A 79 -1.23 9.87 14.75
C VAL A 79 -2.64 10.40 14.88
N PHE A 80 -3.63 9.63 14.43
CA PHE A 80 -5.04 9.97 14.57
C PHE A 80 -5.93 8.73 14.46
N PRO A 81 -7.09 8.72 15.12
CA PRO A 81 -8.12 7.72 14.92
C PRO A 81 -8.99 8.04 13.70
N ILE A 82 -9.53 7.00 13.08
CA ILE A 82 -10.63 7.06 12.12
C ILE A 82 -11.81 6.38 12.81
N SER A 83 -12.84 7.15 13.15
CA SER A 83 -14.03 6.63 13.82
C SER A 83 -14.76 5.62 12.94
N LYS A 84 -15.51 4.71 13.57
CA LYS A 84 -16.55 3.94 12.87
C LYS A 84 -17.43 4.89 12.04
N SER A 85 -17.76 4.51 10.81
CA SER A 85 -18.50 5.35 9.86
C SER A 85 -17.76 6.60 9.37
N GLY A 86 -16.48 6.78 9.73
CA GLY A 86 -15.62 7.77 9.10
C GLY A 86 -15.40 7.41 7.63
N GLU A 87 -14.97 8.37 6.80
CA GLU A 87 -14.72 8.11 5.39
C GLU A 87 -13.23 8.14 5.08
N ILE A 88 -12.75 7.14 4.36
CA ILE A 88 -11.44 7.12 3.72
C ILE A 88 -11.60 7.05 2.21
N LYS A 89 -10.67 7.66 1.47
CA LYS A 89 -10.62 7.62 0.02
C LYS A 89 -9.29 7.05 -0.44
N ILE A 90 -9.33 6.05 -1.32
CA ILE A 90 -8.12 5.52 -1.95
C ILE A 90 -7.60 6.53 -2.97
N THR A 91 -6.30 6.82 -2.92
CA THR A 91 -5.67 7.88 -3.72
C THR A 91 -4.58 7.38 -4.65
N LYS A 92 -3.85 6.33 -4.27
CA LYS A 92 -2.79 5.75 -5.11
C LYS A 92 -2.65 4.27 -4.88
N ILE A 93 -2.30 3.55 -5.94
CA ILE A 93 -2.06 2.11 -5.92
C ILE A 93 -0.78 1.83 -6.70
N PHE A 94 0.16 1.12 -6.07
CA PHE A 94 1.43 0.73 -6.70
C PHE A 94 1.60 -0.78 -6.72
N ASP A 95 2.18 -1.28 -7.81
CA ASP A 95 2.90 -2.54 -7.84
C ASP A 95 4.34 -2.28 -7.35
N ARG A 96 4.66 -2.72 -6.14
CA ARG A 96 5.98 -2.55 -5.52
C ARG A 96 6.81 -3.81 -5.70
N SER A 97 7.95 -3.68 -6.37
CA SER A 97 9.01 -4.69 -6.39
C SER A 97 9.78 -4.71 -5.07
N VAL A 98 9.98 -5.90 -4.54
CA VAL A 98 10.48 -6.12 -3.18
C VAL A 98 11.69 -7.05 -3.18
N GLY A 99 12.49 -6.93 -4.25
CA GLY A 99 13.65 -7.78 -4.50
C GLY A 99 13.24 -9.22 -4.78
N THR A 100 13.97 -10.16 -4.18
CA THR A 100 13.75 -11.60 -4.38
C THR A 100 12.42 -12.11 -3.84
N SER A 101 11.75 -11.32 -2.99
CA SER A 101 10.42 -11.63 -2.44
C SER A 101 9.28 -11.37 -3.43
N GLY A 102 9.58 -10.88 -4.64
CA GLY A 102 8.62 -10.68 -5.72
C GLY A 102 8.02 -9.28 -5.73
N HIS A 103 6.69 -9.22 -5.83
CA HIS A 103 5.92 -8.00 -5.98
C HIS A 103 4.70 -8.01 -5.05
N CYS A 104 4.28 -6.83 -4.57
CA CYS A 104 3.07 -6.68 -3.77
C CYS A 104 2.34 -5.35 -4.06
N TRP A 105 1.08 -5.27 -3.64
CA TRP A 105 0.29 -4.05 -3.74
C TRP A 105 0.60 -3.09 -2.61
N GLU A 106 0.80 -1.82 -2.93
CA GLU A 106 0.85 -0.75 -1.96
C GLU A 106 -0.31 0.20 -2.25
N ILE A 107 -1.28 0.28 -1.34
CA ILE A 107 -2.51 1.06 -1.53
C ILE A 107 -2.54 2.17 -0.49
N PHE A 108 -2.66 3.40 -0.96
CA PHE A 108 -2.68 4.61 -0.15
C PHE A 108 -4.06 5.23 -0.08
N ALA A 109 -4.41 5.74 1.08
CA ALA A 109 -5.68 6.39 1.37
C ALA A 109 -5.48 7.69 2.15
N LYS A 110 -6.54 8.50 2.16
CA LYS A 110 -6.68 9.67 3.03
C LYS A 110 -7.98 9.56 3.80
N ALA A 111 -7.99 10.03 5.05
CA ALA A 111 -9.20 10.11 5.85
C ALA A 111 -9.83 11.50 5.72
N LYS A 112 -11.15 11.57 5.64
CA LYS A 112 -11.89 12.84 5.53
C LYS A 112 -11.65 13.75 6.74
N SER A 113 -11.46 13.16 7.91
CA SER A 113 -11.11 13.86 9.16
C SER A 113 -9.68 14.41 9.17
N LYS A 114 -8.78 13.90 8.31
CA LYS A 114 -7.35 14.26 8.28
C LYS A 114 -6.78 14.19 6.84
N PRO A 115 -7.25 15.06 5.92
CA PRO A 115 -6.93 14.98 4.49
C PRO A 115 -5.48 15.33 4.15
N ASP A 116 -4.75 15.91 5.10
CA ASP A 116 -3.33 16.25 5.00
C ASP A 116 -2.40 15.03 5.18
N VAL A 117 -2.92 13.92 5.71
CA VAL A 117 -2.14 12.69 5.93
C VAL A 117 -2.57 11.59 4.96
N GLU A 118 -1.62 11.14 4.12
CA GLU A 118 -1.75 9.95 3.28
C GLU A 118 -1.13 8.75 4.01
N PHE A 119 -1.85 7.65 4.10
CA PHE A 119 -1.44 6.44 4.81
C PHE A 119 -1.68 5.19 3.98
N ALA A 120 -0.89 4.15 4.20
CA ALA A 120 -1.08 2.87 3.54
C ALA A 120 -2.14 2.02 4.27
N ILE A 121 -2.94 1.26 3.51
CA ILE A 121 -3.81 0.20 4.06
C ILE A 121 -3.10 -1.16 3.99
N PRO A 122 -3.53 -2.17 4.78
CA PRO A 122 -3.01 -3.53 4.73
C PRO A 122 -3.13 -4.23 3.36
N ALA A 123 -2.15 -4.04 2.49
CA ALA A 123 -2.15 -4.58 1.12
C ALA A 123 -0.90 -5.43 0.78
N CYS A 124 0.19 -5.29 1.55
CA CYS A 124 1.46 -5.97 1.31
C CYS A 124 1.96 -6.74 2.54
N TRP A 125 2.53 -7.92 2.32
CA TRP A 125 2.99 -8.81 3.40
C TRP A 125 4.33 -8.39 4.04
N LEU A 126 5.14 -7.59 3.35
CA LEU A 126 6.52 -7.29 3.77
C LEU A 126 6.63 -6.44 5.01
N HIS A 127 5.55 -5.79 5.39
CA HIS A 127 5.46 -5.08 6.65
C HIS A 127 5.17 -6.03 7.82
N HIS A 128 5.28 -7.35 7.58
CA HIS A 128 4.90 -8.45 8.46
C HIS A 128 3.39 -8.53 8.74
N ASN A 129 2.54 -7.84 7.95
CA ASN A 129 1.10 -7.79 8.19
C ASN A 129 0.47 -9.11 7.71
N PRO A 130 0.00 -9.98 8.62
CA PRO A 130 -0.60 -11.23 8.19
C PRO A 130 -1.99 -11.01 7.58
N ASP A 131 -2.64 -9.88 7.88
CA ASP A 131 -4.02 -9.59 7.47
C ASP A 131 -4.04 -8.66 6.25
N ILE A 132 -3.89 -9.24 5.06
CA ILE A 132 -3.92 -8.51 3.79
C ILE A 132 -5.37 -8.39 3.28
N TRP A 133 -5.82 -7.16 3.09
CA TRP A 133 -7.19 -6.79 2.72
C TRP A 133 -7.41 -6.71 1.21
N VAL A 134 -6.43 -7.04 0.37
CA VAL A 134 -6.53 -6.82 -1.07
C VAL A 134 -6.49 -8.15 -1.82
N LYS A 135 -7.38 -8.29 -2.81
CA LYS A 135 -7.39 -9.41 -3.76
C LYS A 135 -7.30 -8.91 -5.20
N PRO A 136 -6.64 -9.65 -6.12
CA PRO A 136 -5.78 -10.80 -5.83
C PRO A 136 -4.62 -10.40 -4.92
N LYS A 137 -4.16 -11.33 -4.06
CA LYS A 137 -3.18 -11.03 -3.00
C LYS A 137 -1.84 -10.54 -3.53
N TYR A 138 -1.48 -10.94 -4.75
CA TYR A 138 -0.19 -10.60 -5.37
C TYR A 138 -0.34 -10.28 -6.86
N PRO A 139 0.48 -9.36 -7.40
CA PRO A 139 0.46 -8.99 -8.83
C PRO A 139 0.64 -10.15 -9.81
N TRP A 140 1.44 -11.16 -9.45
CA TRP A 140 1.68 -12.31 -10.33
C TRP A 140 0.48 -13.25 -10.47
N HIS A 141 -0.46 -13.25 -9.51
CA HIS A 141 -1.71 -14.01 -9.65
C HIS A 141 -2.67 -13.35 -10.63
N GLN A 142 -2.68 -12.02 -10.67
CA GLN A 142 -3.55 -11.24 -11.56
C GLN A 142 -3.28 -11.57 -13.04
N LYS A 143 -2.00 -11.73 -13.42
CA LYS A 143 -1.59 -12.07 -14.79
C LYS A 143 -2.20 -13.37 -15.34
N LYS A 144 -2.86 -14.15 -14.50
CA LYS A 144 -3.47 -15.45 -14.85
C LYS A 144 -5.00 -15.43 -14.85
N THR A 145 -5.65 -14.41 -14.31
CA THR A 145 -7.09 -14.45 -14.03
C THR A 145 -7.87 -13.22 -14.50
N ASP A 146 -7.19 -12.17 -14.99
CA ASP A 146 -7.80 -10.88 -15.36
C ASP A 146 -8.68 -10.25 -14.25
N GLU A 147 -8.52 -10.71 -13.00
CA GLU A 147 -9.30 -10.22 -11.86
C GLU A 147 -8.90 -8.78 -11.53
N GLN A 148 -9.90 -7.90 -11.44
CA GLN A 148 -9.74 -6.55 -10.90
C GLN A 148 -9.39 -6.59 -9.41
N LEU A 149 -8.66 -5.56 -8.96
CA LEU A 149 -8.39 -5.34 -7.55
C LEU A 149 -9.69 -5.09 -6.80
N ARG A 150 -9.75 -5.64 -5.59
CA ARG A 150 -10.82 -5.41 -4.62
C ARG A 150 -10.26 -5.33 -3.21
N ILE A 151 -10.88 -4.50 -2.39
CA ILE A 151 -10.68 -4.50 -0.94
C ILE A 151 -11.67 -5.53 -0.37
N ASP A 152 -11.13 -6.59 0.21
CA ASP A 152 -11.82 -7.76 0.74
C ASP A 152 -11.41 -7.93 2.21
N THR A 153 -12.18 -7.29 3.09
CA THR A 153 -11.99 -7.28 4.54
C THR A 153 -13.30 -6.93 5.23
N GLU A 154 -13.48 -7.39 6.47
CA GLU A 154 -14.64 -7.02 7.30
C GLU A 154 -14.50 -5.63 7.95
N PHE A 155 -13.31 -5.02 7.86
CA PHE A 155 -12.99 -3.75 8.52
C PHE A 155 -13.31 -2.51 7.69
N LEU A 156 -13.54 -2.69 6.38
CA LEU A 156 -13.86 -1.62 5.45
C LEU A 156 -15.06 -2.03 4.60
N GLU A 157 -16.06 -1.15 4.53
CA GLU A 157 -17.19 -1.29 3.62
C GLU A 157 -17.14 -0.20 2.55
N GLY A 158 -17.48 -0.54 1.30
CA GLY A 158 -17.56 0.45 0.23
C GLY A 158 -18.73 1.42 0.45
N VAL A 159 -18.48 2.72 0.33
CA VAL A 159 -19.49 3.77 0.51
C VAL A 159 -19.47 4.76 -0.66
N ARG A 160 -20.55 5.53 -0.82
CA ARG A 160 -20.54 6.66 -1.75
C ARG A 160 -19.62 7.75 -1.22
N CYS A 161 -18.71 8.22 -2.05
CA CYS A 161 -17.82 9.31 -1.68
C CYS A 161 -18.59 10.58 -1.33
N SER A 162 -18.25 11.16 -0.18
CA SER A 162 -18.67 12.50 0.23
C SER A 162 -17.47 13.43 0.47
N PHE A 163 -16.26 12.95 0.11
CA PHE A 163 -14.96 13.57 0.27
C PHE A 163 -14.82 14.92 -0.45
#